data_AF-A0A8J3IAW0-F1
#
_entry.id   AF-A0A8J3IAW0-F1
#
_cell.length_a   1.000
_cell.length_b   1.000
_cell.length_c   1.000
_cell.angle_alpha   90.00
_cell.angle_beta   90.00
_cell.angle_gamma   90.00
#
_symmetry.space_group_name_H-M   'P 1'
#
loop_
_entity.id
_entity.type
_entity.pdbx_description
1 polymer ?
#
loop_
_entity_poly.entity_id
_entity_poly.type
_entity_poly.pdbx_seq_one_letter_code
_entity_poly.pdbx_strand_id
1 'polypeptide(L)'
;MYDLYLLLECQTVPDVQDLVQQVPALSDPSLQLKMFQRASRPGFLGLDLSEEMAKTLLQRLTYAGALAQRHPSAYRHPLLTLEQATIIAEQVIGELQKKENFHQSIGPVRLAADQAVCWSFKAFSKQRTIFVNIDKLDGHLWQDEELHHLNDEANSLQFEVLRKRVEMADGVLSHWKQLYSIFDIYLLRNCQVSIPFEDFVKQISAISEHRMNLETLQYPFHVGFFGLDLSYEAAASLLQHLKSLGAEGCRLPAAYRQPHISREQAKPLAEQIISRLHATYIPDDILGPLSFVRESEVCWIFGAASPQLLKERGEPGVLYAQIDKLDGHMWTPEEMQFLHSESNHLSSFHA
;
A
#
# COMPACT_ATOMS: atom_id res chain seq x y z
N MET A 1 6.91 -9.43 -25.95
CA MET A 1 5.52 -9.76 -25.57
C MET A 1 5.44 -9.75 -24.05
N TYR A 2 4.33 -9.26 -23.53
CA TYR A 2 4.05 -9.15 -22.12
C TYR A 2 2.78 -9.92 -21.75
N ASP A 3 2.71 -10.35 -20.50
CA ASP A 3 1.51 -10.86 -19.85
C ASP A 3 1.27 -10.08 -18.55
N LEU A 4 0.08 -10.23 -17.97
CA LEU A 4 -0.26 -9.65 -16.68
C LEU A 4 -0.36 -10.75 -15.62
N TYR A 5 0.33 -10.57 -14.51
CA TYR A 5 0.26 -11.43 -13.34
C TYR A 5 -0.67 -10.79 -12.31
N LEU A 6 -1.81 -11.43 -12.02
CA LEU A 6 -2.74 -10.99 -10.99
C LEU A 6 -2.28 -11.45 -9.61
N LEU A 7 -2.09 -10.49 -8.72
CA LEU A 7 -1.88 -10.69 -7.28
C LEU A 7 -3.20 -10.69 -6.52
N LEU A 8 -4.12 -9.79 -6.90
CA LEU A 8 -5.49 -9.71 -6.40
C LEU A 8 -6.47 -9.60 -7.56
N GLU A 9 -7.64 -10.21 -7.41
CA GLU A 9 -8.73 -10.21 -8.38
C GLU A 9 -9.39 -8.83 -8.56
N CYS A 10 -10.14 -8.69 -9.66
CA CYS A 10 -11.00 -7.53 -9.89
C CYS A 10 -12.19 -7.54 -8.94
N GLN A 11 -12.53 -6.38 -8.39
CA GLN A 11 -13.71 -6.16 -7.56
C GLN A 11 -14.95 -5.85 -8.41
N THR A 12 -14.75 -5.21 -9.57
CA THR A 12 -15.79 -4.86 -10.54
C THR A 12 -15.39 -5.32 -11.93
N VAL A 13 -16.33 -5.31 -12.89
CA VAL A 13 -16.02 -5.73 -14.26
C VAL A 13 -15.14 -4.68 -14.95
N PRO A 14 -13.93 -5.02 -15.43
CA PRO A 14 -13.09 -4.07 -16.14
C PRO A 14 -13.70 -3.76 -17.52
N ASP A 15 -13.70 -2.49 -17.88
CA ASP A 15 -14.09 -2.04 -19.22
C ASP A 15 -12.96 -2.36 -20.21
N VAL A 16 -13.13 -3.44 -20.97
CA VAL A 16 -12.16 -3.96 -21.95
C VAL A 16 -12.75 -4.17 -23.34
N GLN A 17 -13.98 -3.68 -23.59
CA GLN A 17 -14.71 -3.98 -24.83
C GLN A 17 -13.98 -3.48 -26.09
N ASP A 18 -13.34 -2.33 -26.00
CA ASP A 18 -12.50 -1.73 -27.03
C ASP A 18 -11.22 -2.56 -27.29
N LEU A 19 -10.72 -3.26 -26.28
CA LEU A 19 -9.53 -4.12 -26.40
C LEU A 19 -9.85 -5.49 -27.01
N VAL A 20 -11.10 -5.98 -26.93
CA VAL A 20 -11.49 -7.32 -27.44
C VAL A 20 -11.20 -7.48 -28.92
N GLN A 21 -11.33 -6.42 -29.73
CA GLN A 21 -11.02 -6.50 -31.17
C GLN A 21 -9.55 -6.80 -31.44
N GLN A 22 -8.66 -6.32 -30.57
CA GLN A 22 -7.21 -6.50 -30.69
C GLN A 22 -6.71 -7.73 -29.92
N VAL A 23 -7.41 -8.10 -28.85
CA VAL A 23 -7.12 -9.25 -28.00
C VAL A 23 -8.39 -10.08 -27.80
N PRO A 24 -8.78 -10.92 -28.77
CA PRO A 24 -10.03 -11.69 -28.70
C PRO A 24 -10.13 -12.59 -27.46
N ALA A 25 -9.01 -13.03 -26.91
CA ALA A 25 -8.95 -13.81 -25.68
C ALA A 25 -9.62 -13.12 -24.48
N LEU A 26 -9.73 -11.78 -24.47
CA LEU A 26 -10.46 -11.03 -23.44
C LEU A 26 -11.97 -11.33 -23.41
N SER A 27 -12.51 -11.87 -24.50
CA SER A 27 -13.90 -12.34 -24.56
C SER A 27 -14.08 -13.78 -24.05
N ASP A 28 -13.00 -14.49 -23.73
CA ASP A 28 -13.07 -15.86 -23.19
C ASP A 28 -13.66 -15.85 -21.77
N PRO A 29 -14.80 -16.53 -21.53
CA PRO A 29 -15.39 -16.65 -20.20
C PRO A 29 -14.44 -17.24 -19.16
N SER A 30 -13.51 -18.13 -19.56
CA SER A 30 -12.54 -18.73 -18.66
C SER A 30 -11.51 -17.71 -18.17
N LEU A 31 -11.08 -16.80 -19.05
CA LEU A 31 -10.18 -15.71 -18.69
C LEU A 31 -10.89 -14.69 -17.80
N GLN A 32 -12.14 -14.34 -18.13
CA GLN A 32 -12.95 -13.46 -17.29
C GLN A 32 -13.13 -14.07 -15.89
N LEU A 33 -13.47 -15.36 -15.82
CA LEU A 33 -13.58 -16.08 -14.56
C LEU A 33 -12.28 -15.99 -13.75
N LYS A 34 -11.12 -16.13 -14.39
CA LYS A 34 -9.81 -15.97 -13.75
C LYS A 34 -9.58 -14.56 -13.17
N MET A 35 -10.09 -13.52 -13.83
CA MET A 35 -10.00 -12.14 -13.34
C MET A 35 -10.85 -11.89 -12.07
N PHE A 36 -11.90 -12.68 -11.81
CA PHE A 36 -12.81 -12.52 -10.66
C PHE A 36 -12.72 -13.62 -9.61
N GLN A 37 -12.05 -14.74 -9.90
CA GLN A 37 -11.93 -15.83 -8.96
C GLN A 37 -11.13 -15.38 -7.75
N ARG A 38 -11.76 -15.49 -6.56
CA ARG A 38 -11.12 -15.34 -5.24
C ARG A 38 -10.19 -16.50 -4.90
N ALA A 39 -9.36 -16.90 -5.86
CA ALA A 39 -8.26 -17.80 -5.60
C ALA A 39 -7.18 -16.99 -4.85
N SER A 40 -6.46 -17.63 -3.94
CA SER A 40 -5.45 -16.94 -3.12
C SER A 40 -4.35 -16.26 -3.94
N ARG A 41 -4.13 -16.67 -5.21
CA ARG A 41 -3.29 -16.01 -6.24
C ARG A 41 -3.76 -16.41 -7.65
N PRO A 42 -4.40 -15.53 -8.44
CA PRO A 42 -4.87 -15.89 -9.77
C PRO A 42 -3.74 -16.13 -10.79
N GLY A 43 -2.59 -15.45 -10.61
CA GLY A 43 -1.39 -15.64 -11.43
C GLY A 43 -1.48 -15.04 -12.83
N PHE A 44 -0.68 -15.57 -13.77
CA PHE A 44 -0.61 -15.09 -15.15
C PHE A 44 -1.94 -15.21 -15.91
N LEU A 45 -2.39 -14.17 -16.61
CA LEU A 45 -3.59 -14.21 -17.43
C LEU A 45 -3.44 -15.10 -18.66
N GLY A 46 -2.22 -15.39 -19.11
CA GLY A 46 -1.98 -16.23 -20.27
C GLY A 46 -2.07 -15.47 -21.58
N LEU A 47 -1.85 -14.15 -21.56
CA LEU A 47 -1.93 -13.29 -22.73
C LEU A 47 -0.54 -13.02 -23.32
N ASP A 48 -0.48 -12.87 -24.64
CA ASP A 48 0.68 -12.34 -25.34
C ASP A 48 0.33 -10.97 -25.89
N LEU A 49 0.66 -9.94 -25.10
CA LEU A 49 0.33 -8.55 -25.38
C LEU A 49 1.56 -7.79 -25.89
N SER A 50 1.31 -6.78 -26.73
CA SER A 50 2.29 -5.70 -26.91
C SER A 50 2.41 -4.89 -25.62
N GLU A 51 3.48 -4.11 -25.50
CA GLU A 51 3.71 -3.25 -24.33
C GLU A 51 2.53 -2.30 -24.06
N GLU A 52 2.09 -1.55 -25.08
CA GLU A 52 0.97 -0.60 -24.96
C GLU A 52 -0.34 -1.28 -24.56
N MET A 53 -0.60 -2.48 -25.09
CA MET A 53 -1.81 -3.23 -24.78
C MET A 53 -1.77 -3.76 -23.34
N ALA A 54 -0.62 -4.27 -22.89
CA ALA A 54 -0.43 -4.71 -21.52
C ALA A 54 -0.60 -3.55 -20.53
N LYS A 55 -0.02 -2.38 -20.82
CA LYS A 55 -0.17 -1.18 -20.00
C LYS A 55 -1.62 -0.71 -19.92
N THR A 56 -2.32 -0.67 -21.06
CA THR A 56 -3.74 -0.27 -21.12
C THR A 56 -4.60 -1.26 -20.33
N LEU A 57 -4.43 -2.56 -20.54
CA LEU A 57 -5.19 -3.56 -19.81
C LEU A 57 -4.88 -3.53 -18.31
N LEU A 58 -3.62 -3.37 -17.92
CA LEU A 58 -3.20 -3.23 -16.52
C LEU A 58 -3.94 -2.06 -15.86
N GLN A 59 -3.99 -0.89 -16.50
CA GLN A 59 -4.76 0.26 -16.02
C GLN A 59 -6.25 -0.06 -15.81
N ARG A 60 -6.88 -0.77 -16.75
CA ARG A 60 -8.30 -1.16 -16.65
C ARG A 60 -8.54 -2.14 -15.50
N LEU A 61 -7.65 -3.10 -15.32
CA LEU A 61 -7.72 -4.06 -14.20
C LEU A 61 -7.53 -3.35 -12.86
N THR A 62 -6.56 -2.44 -12.76
CA THR A 62 -6.37 -1.63 -11.55
C THR A 62 -7.58 -0.75 -11.27
N TYR A 63 -8.19 -0.15 -12.30
CA TYR A 63 -9.44 0.60 -12.17
C TYR A 63 -10.64 -0.29 -11.79
N ALA A 64 -10.57 -1.58 -12.06
CA ALA A 64 -11.53 -2.57 -11.60
C ALA A 64 -11.22 -3.11 -10.18
N GLY A 65 -10.19 -2.58 -9.52
CA GLY A 65 -9.80 -2.95 -8.15
C GLY A 65 -8.81 -4.12 -8.05
N ALA A 66 -8.25 -4.60 -9.15
CA ALA A 66 -7.22 -5.63 -9.13
C ALA A 66 -5.85 -5.08 -8.73
N LEU A 67 -5.03 -5.93 -8.11
CA LEU A 67 -3.59 -5.71 -7.98
C LEU A 67 -2.89 -6.63 -8.98
N ALA A 68 -2.18 -6.04 -9.93
CA ALA A 68 -1.59 -6.78 -11.03
C ALA A 68 -0.24 -6.17 -11.42
N GLN A 69 0.62 -6.98 -12.04
CA GLN A 69 1.91 -6.56 -12.54
C GLN A 69 2.06 -6.98 -13.99
N ARG A 70 2.75 -6.17 -14.79
CA ARG A 70 3.11 -6.50 -16.16
C ARG A 70 4.49 -7.16 -16.18
N HIS A 71 4.61 -8.30 -16.86
CA HIS A 71 5.85 -9.05 -16.97
C HIS A 71 6.09 -9.57 -18.38
N PRO A 72 7.34 -9.81 -18.80
CA PRO A 72 7.61 -10.52 -20.04
C PRO A 72 6.91 -11.88 -20.07
N SER A 73 6.27 -12.23 -21.20
CA SER A 73 5.52 -13.49 -21.34
C SER A 73 6.37 -14.74 -21.11
N ALA A 74 7.71 -14.62 -21.21
CA ALA A 74 8.66 -15.70 -20.95
C ALA A 74 8.53 -16.26 -19.52
N TYR A 75 8.15 -15.43 -18.53
CA TYR A 75 7.99 -15.88 -17.15
C TYR A 75 6.82 -16.86 -16.92
N ARG A 76 5.91 -17.01 -17.90
CA ARG A 76 4.90 -18.09 -17.89
C ARG A 76 5.52 -19.48 -18.01
N HIS A 77 6.68 -19.57 -18.64
CA HIS A 77 7.40 -20.81 -18.90
C HIS A 77 8.82 -20.70 -18.34
N PRO A 78 8.97 -20.90 -17.01
CA PRO A 78 10.29 -20.88 -16.36
C PRO A 78 11.29 -21.75 -17.13
N LEU A 79 12.49 -21.23 -17.34
CA LEU A 79 13.59 -22.00 -17.96
C LEU A 79 14.27 -22.90 -16.93
N LEU A 80 14.25 -22.47 -15.67
CA LEU A 80 14.62 -23.32 -14.55
C LEU A 80 13.44 -24.20 -14.12
N THR A 81 13.74 -25.34 -13.51
CA THR A 81 12.75 -26.11 -12.75
C THR A 81 12.78 -25.68 -11.28
N LEU A 82 11.69 -25.95 -10.55
CA LEU A 82 11.66 -25.71 -9.11
C LEU A 82 12.77 -26.47 -8.36
N GLU A 83 13.14 -27.67 -8.83
CA GLU A 83 14.23 -28.46 -8.27
C GLU A 83 15.59 -27.76 -8.47
N GLN A 84 15.87 -27.27 -9.68
CA GLN A 84 17.09 -26.50 -9.95
C GLN A 84 17.17 -25.24 -9.10
N ALA A 85 16.06 -24.49 -8.99
CA ALA A 85 16.00 -23.31 -8.14
C ALA A 85 16.16 -23.62 -6.65
N THR A 86 15.66 -24.78 -6.19
CA THR A 86 15.85 -25.25 -4.80
C THR A 86 17.33 -25.50 -4.52
N ILE A 87 18.05 -26.15 -5.44
CA ILE A 87 19.51 -26.39 -5.31
C ILE A 87 20.27 -25.06 -5.23
N ILE A 88 19.92 -24.09 -6.09
CA ILE A 88 20.53 -22.75 -6.07
C ILE A 88 20.24 -22.07 -4.72
N ALA A 89 18.99 -22.11 -4.25
CA ALA A 89 18.59 -21.52 -2.98
C ALA A 89 19.34 -22.14 -1.78
N GLU A 90 19.51 -23.47 -1.76
CA GLU A 90 20.29 -24.18 -0.74
C GLU A 90 21.76 -23.75 -0.74
N GLN A 91 22.38 -23.65 -1.91
CA GLN A 91 23.76 -23.18 -2.03
C GLN A 91 23.90 -21.76 -1.49
N VAL A 92 23.04 -20.84 -1.95
CA VAL A 92 23.11 -19.41 -1.58
C VAL A 92 22.84 -19.20 -0.09
N ILE A 93 21.84 -19.87 0.48
CA ILE A 93 21.57 -19.81 1.93
C ILE A 93 22.75 -20.36 2.72
N GLY A 94 23.39 -21.43 2.25
CA GLY A 94 24.60 -21.99 2.87
C GLY A 94 25.81 -21.04 2.80
N GLU A 95 25.97 -20.31 1.69
CA GLU A 95 27.00 -19.28 1.54
C GLU A 95 26.75 -18.08 2.47
N LEU A 96 25.50 -17.58 2.54
CA LEU A 96 25.10 -16.53 3.47
C LEU A 96 25.33 -16.96 4.92
N GLN A 97 25.01 -18.22 5.26
CA GLN A 97 25.27 -18.78 6.60
C GLN A 97 26.74 -18.64 7.01
N LYS A 98 27.64 -19.00 6.09
CA LYS A 98 29.09 -18.93 6.32
C LYS A 98 29.57 -17.49 6.41
N LYS A 99 29.13 -16.62 5.49
CA LYS A 99 29.54 -15.22 5.42
C LYS A 99 29.22 -14.44 6.70
N GLU A 100 28.06 -14.71 7.28
CA GLU A 100 27.57 -14.01 8.46
C GLU A 100 27.89 -14.75 9.77
N ASN A 101 28.73 -15.80 9.73
CA ASN A 101 29.19 -16.58 10.89
C ASN A 101 28.04 -17.15 11.76
N PHE A 102 26.97 -17.67 11.14
CA PHE A 102 25.93 -18.35 11.91
C PHE A 102 26.39 -19.73 12.34
N HIS A 103 26.84 -19.81 13.59
CA HIS A 103 27.23 -21.07 14.24
C HIS A 103 26.04 -22.03 14.47
N GLN A 104 24.80 -21.57 14.31
CA GLN A 104 23.61 -22.41 14.45
C GLN A 104 23.23 -23.06 13.12
N SER A 105 22.74 -24.30 13.17
CA SER A 105 22.22 -24.99 12.01
C SER A 105 20.97 -24.29 11.48
N ILE A 106 20.97 -23.96 10.19
CA ILE A 106 19.78 -23.52 9.47
C ILE A 106 18.91 -24.75 9.17
N GLY A 107 17.60 -24.60 9.32
CA GLY A 107 16.63 -25.63 8.95
C GLY A 107 16.57 -25.88 7.43
N PRO A 108 15.73 -26.82 6.97
CA PRO A 108 15.60 -27.10 5.55
C PRO A 108 15.11 -25.87 4.79
N VAL A 109 15.64 -25.65 3.59
CA VAL A 109 15.15 -24.64 2.65
C VAL A 109 13.78 -25.06 2.14
N ARG A 110 12.83 -24.13 2.15
CA ARG A 110 11.45 -24.38 1.71
C ARG A 110 11.00 -23.27 0.77
N LEU A 111 10.21 -23.64 -0.24
CA LEU A 111 9.49 -22.66 -1.05
C LEU A 111 8.56 -21.85 -0.15
N ALA A 112 8.78 -20.54 -0.10
CA ALA A 112 7.97 -19.58 0.64
C ALA A 112 6.83 -19.05 -0.23
N ALA A 113 7.13 -18.71 -1.49
CA ALA A 113 6.17 -18.16 -2.43
C ALA A 113 6.61 -18.44 -3.87
N ASP A 114 5.62 -18.73 -4.72
CA ASP A 114 5.74 -18.61 -6.17
C ASP A 114 5.30 -17.18 -6.55
N GLN A 115 6.23 -16.35 -6.98
CA GLN A 115 5.98 -14.98 -7.44
C GLN A 115 5.96 -14.93 -8.98
N ALA A 116 5.65 -13.78 -9.59
CA ALA A 116 5.59 -13.70 -11.04
C ALA A 116 6.94 -14.05 -11.71
N VAL A 117 8.01 -13.38 -11.28
CA VAL A 117 9.34 -13.48 -11.91
C VAL A 117 10.29 -14.47 -11.22
N CYS A 118 10.05 -14.78 -9.94
CA CYS A 118 10.98 -15.55 -9.14
C CYS A 118 10.27 -16.59 -8.25
N TRP A 119 11.04 -17.56 -7.76
CA TRP A 119 10.65 -18.36 -6.61
C TRP A 119 11.34 -17.81 -5.37
N SER A 120 10.54 -17.55 -4.34
CA SER A 120 11.04 -17.10 -3.04
C SER A 120 11.19 -18.32 -2.13
N PHE A 121 12.41 -18.55 -1.65
CA PHE A 121 12.73 -19.60 -0.69
C PHE A 121 13.04 -18.99 0.66
N LYS A 122 12.72 -19.75 1.72
CA LYS A 122 13.06 -19.38 3.08
C LYS A 122 13.71 -20.52 3.84
N ALA A 123 14.59 -20.17 4.76
CA ALA A 123 15.10 -21.10 5.75
C ALA A 123 15.11 -20.45 7.13
N PHE A 124 14.82 -21.27 8.15
CA PHE A 124 14.65 -20.80 9.52
C PHE A 124 15.87 -21.16 10.36
N SER A 125 16.30 -20.22 11.18
CA SER A 125 17.18 -20.45 12.32
C SER A 125 16.44 -20.05 13.60
N LYS A 126 17.01 -20.33 14.79
CA LYS A 126 16.38 -19.87 16.05
C LYS A 126 16.33 -18.34 16.18
N GLN A 127 17.20 -17.62 15.47
CA GLN A 127 17.39 -16.18 15.62
C GLN A 127 16.74 -15.37 14.50
N ARG A 128 16.62 -15.94 13.30
CA ARG A 128 16.12 -15.23 12.11
C ARG A 128 15.61 -16.16 11.02
N THR A 129 14.86 -15.59 10.09
CA THR A 129 14.49 -16.22 8.82
C THR A 129 15.33 -15.60 7.71
N ILE A 130 15.91 -16.42 6.84
CA ILE A 130 16.63 -15.96 5.65
C ILE A 130 15.72 -16.19 4.45
N PHE A 131 15.65 -15.19 3.56
CA PHE A 131 14.93 -15.28 2.29
C PHE A 131 15.92 -15.17 1.14
N VAL A 132 15.68 -15.92 0.07
CA VAL A 132 16.37 -15.78 -1.22
C VAL A 132 15.35 -15.87 -2.34
N ASN A 133 15.49 -15.02 -3.35
CA ASN A 133 14.55 -14.95 -4.47
C ASN A 133 15.32 -15.31 -5.75
N ILE A 134 14.94 -16.43 -6.38
CA ILE A 134 15.63 -16.99 -7.55
C ILE A 134 14.82 -16.70 -8.81
N ASP A 135 15.41 -16.00 -9.77
CA ASP A 135 14.78 -15.72 -11.06
C ASP A 135 14.45 -17.02 -11.81
N LYS A 136 13.27 -17.05 -12.43
CA LYS A 136 12.74 -18.24 -13.12
C LYS A 136 13.39 -18.52 -14.48
N LEU A 137 14.06 -17.55 -15.08
CA LEU A 137 14.64 -17.65 -16.42
C LEU A 137 16.12 -17.99 -16.37
N ASP A 138 16.90 -17.44 -15.44
CA ASP A 138 18.36 -17.64 -15.43
C ASP A 138 18.95 -18.01 -14.06
N GLY A 139 18.14 -17.95 -13.00
CA GLY A 139 18.58 -18.26 -11.63
C GLY A 139 19.33 -17.14 -10.93
N HIS A 140 19.33 -15.91 -11.48
CA HIS A 140 19.91 -14.78 -10.78
C HIS A 140 19.16 -14.50 -9.46
N LEU A 141 19.88 -13.88 -8.52
CA LEU A 141 19.34 -13.53 -7.22
C LEU A 141 18.74 -12.14 -7.26
N TRP A 142 17.41 -12.06 -7.15
CA TRP A 142 16.72 -10.80 -6.98
C TRP A 142 17.02 -10.24 -5.59
N GLN A 143 17.51 -8.99 -5.55
CA GLN A 143 17.58 -8.21 -4.32
C GLN A 143 16.19 -7.68 -3.95
N ASP A 144 16.00 -7.35 -2.67
CA ASP A 144 14.73 -6.83 -2.18
C ASP A 144 14.39 -5.47 -2.84
N GLU A 145 15.40 -4.66 -3.15
CA GLU A 145 15.26 -3.40 -3.88
C GLU A 145 14.77 -3.60 -5.31
N GLU A 146 15.30 -4.61 -6.01
CA GLU A 146 14.90 -4.92 -7.39
C GLU A 146 13.45 -5.45 -7.45
N LEU A 147 13.04 -6.26 -6.47
CA LEU A 147 11.66 -6.70 -6.33
C LEU A 147 10.73 -5.54 -5.97
N HIS A 148 11.21 -4.57 -5.18
CA HIS A 148 10.46 -3.34 -4.92
C HIS A 148 10.22 -2.58 -6.24
N HIS A 149 11.25 -2.44 -7.07
CA HIS A 149 11.13 -1.79 -8.38
C HIS A 149 10.13 -2.44 -9.33
N LEU A 150 9.98 -3.76 -9.30
CA LEU A 150 8.93 -4.45 -10.07
C LEU A 150 7.52 -4.09 -9.58
N ASN A 151 7.36 -3.76 -8.30
CA ASN A 151 6.08 -3.33 -7.75
C ASN A 151 5.79 -1.85 -8.02
N ASP A 152 6.78 -1.05 -8.39
CA ASP A 152 6.64 0.41 -8.53
C ASP A 152 5.66 0.79 -9.65
N GLU A 153 5.65 0.09 -10.79
CA GLU A 153 4.68 0.35 -11.88
C GLU A 153 3.25 0.08 -11.40
N ALA A 154 3.03 -1.04 -10.72
CA ALA A 154 1.72 -1.42 -10.18
C ALA A 154 1.25 -0.45 -9.10
N ASN A 155 2.14 -0.07 -8.18
CA ASN A 155 1.88 0.90 -7.13
C ASN A 155 1.56 2.29 -7.72
N SER A 156 2.33 2.73 -8.73
CA SER A 156 2.11 3.96 -9.51
C SER A 156 0.74 4.03 -10.13
N LEU A 157 0.34 2.97 -10.81
CA LEU A 157 -0.98 2.89 -11.40
C LEU A 157 -2.08 2.84 -10.34
N GLN A 158 -1.88 2.10 -9.26
CA GLN A 158 -2.85 2.01 -8.17
C GLN A 158 -3.06 3.36 -7.49
N PHE A 159 -1.98 4.10 -7.22
CA PHE A 159 -2.06 5.44 -6.66
C PHE A 159 -2.77 6.41 -7.61
N GLU A 160 -2.48 6.37 -8.91
CA GLU A 160 -3.15 7.22 -9.89
C GLU A 160 -4.66 6.91 -9.98
N VAL A 161 -5.03 5.62 -9.96
CA VAL A 161 -6.43 5.17 -9.96
C VAL A 161 -7.14 5.62 -8.69
N LEU A 162 -6.51 5.44 -7.52
CA LEU A 162 -7.06 5.89 -6.24
C LEU A 162 -7.25 7.41 -6.24
N ARG A 163 -6.26 8.17 -6.71
CA ARG A 163 -6.35 9.62 -6.85
C ARG A 163 -7.55 10.03 -7.69
N LYS A 164 -7.70 9.43 -8.88
CA LYS A 164 -8.83 9.70 -9.80
C LYS A 164 -10.17 9.35 -9.16
N ARG A 165 -10.27 8.24 -8.42
CA ARG A 165 -11.49 7.86 -7.72
C ARG A 165 -11.86 8.86 -6.62
N VAL A 166 -10.88 9.31 -5.83
CA VAL A 166 -11.08 10.33 -4.79
C VAL A 166 -11.49 11.66 -5.42
N GLU A 167 -10.86 12.07 -6.52
CA GLU A 167 -11.23 13.26 -7.31
C GLU A 167 -12.66 13.16 -7.88
N MET A 168 -13.05 12.01 -8.44
CA MET A 168 -14.40 11.80 -9.00
C MET A 168 -15.49 11.70 -7.92
N ALA A 169 -15.13 11.26 -6.72
CA ALA A 169 -16.05 11.20 -5.58
C ALA A 169 -16.29 12.58 -4.93
N ASP A 170 -15.67 13.65 -5.45
CA ASP A 170 -15.67 14.98 -4.85
C ASP A 170 -15.17 14.94 -3.39
N GLY A 171 -14.27 14.00 -3.10
CA GLY A 171 -13.78 13.74 -1.74
C GLY A 171 -12.98 14.92 -1.20
N VAL A 172 -13.00 15.12 0.11
CA VAL A 172 -12.38 16.30 0.77
C VAL A 172 -10.89 16.37 0.48
N LEU A 173 -10.23 15.22 0.39
CA LEU A 173 -8.82 15.06 0.03
C LEU A 173 -8.43 15.75 -1.29
N SER A 174 -9.28 15.64 -2.31
CA SER A 174 -9.03 16.24 -3.62
C SER A 174 -9.01 17.77 -3.56
N HIS A 175 -9.62 18.35 -2.51
CA HIS A 175 -9.74 19.78 -2.32
C HIS A 175 -8.72 20.38 -1.35
N TRP A 176 -7.92 19.56 -0.66
CA TRP A 176 -7.02 20.04 0.39
C TRP A 176 -6.08 21.15 -0.06
N LYS A 177 -5.56 21.07 -1.29
CA LYS A 177 -4.69 22.11 -1.85
C LYS A 177 -5.39 23.45 -2.04
N GLN A 178 -6.71 23.47 -2.27
CA GLN A 178 -7.47 24.72 -2.35
C GLN A 178 -7.99 25.17 -0.98
N LEU A 179 -8.28 24.25 -0.08
CA LEU A 179 -8.83 24.53 1.25
C LEU A 179 -7.78 24.98 2.26
N TYR A 180 -6.54 24.50 2.14
CA TYR A 180 -5.48 24.76 3.10
C TYR A 180 -4.24 25.31 2.40
N SER A 181 -3.65 26.36 2.98
CA SER A 181 -2.38 26.93 2.54
C SER A 181 -1.17 26.38 3.30
N ILE A 182 -1.41 25.74 4.45
CA ILE A 182 -0.37 25.25 5.37
C ILE A 182 -0.55 23.75 5.60
N PHE A 183 0.53 23.02 5.36
CA PHE A 183 0.66 21.58 5.51
C PHE A 183 1.80 21.26 6.49
N ASP A 184 1.76 20.05 7.02
CA ASP A 184 2.78 19.47 7.86
C ASP A 184 3.05 18.03 7.41
N ILE A 185 4.11 17.44 7.95
CA ILE A 185 4.40 16.00 7.82
C ILE A 185 3.91 15.28 9.07
N TYR A 186 3.13 14.21 8.86
CA TYR A 186 2.80 13.25 9.90
C TYR A 186 3.56 11.95 9.65
N LEU A 187 4.52 11.61 10.52
CA LEU A 187 5.22 10.33 10.44
C LEU A 187 4.45 9.22 11.14
N LEU A 188 4.26 8.13 10.42
CA LEU A 188 3.78 6.84 10.91
C LEU A 188 4.93 5.99 11.43
N ARG A 189 6.11 6.13 10.82
CA ARG A 189 7.33 5.40 11.16
C ARG A 189 8.56 6.28 10.97
N ASN A 190 9.49 6.16 11.91
CA ASN A 190 10.76 6.88 11.90
C ASN A 190 11.66 6.44 10.75
N CYS A 191 12.57 7.33 10.33
CA CYS A 191 13.66 7.02 9.40
C CYS A 191 14.50 5.85 9.95
N GLN A 192 15.00 4.99 9.06
CA GLN A 192 15.93 3.91 9.44
C GLN A 192 17.34 4.45 9.69
N VAL A 193 17.65 5.63 9.13
CA VAL A 193 18.95 6.29 9.22
C VAL A 193 18.82 7.58 10.03
N SER A 194 19.79 7.83 10.91
CA SER A 194 19.94 9.12 11.59
C SER A 194 20.42 10.15 10.57
N ILE A 195 19.58 11.14 10.29
CA ILE A 195 19.86 12.32 9.46
C ILE A 195 20.49 13.43 10.33
N PRO A 196 21.75 13.81 10.11
CA PRO A 196 22.30 14.99 10.76
C PRO A 196 21.40 16.20 10.50
N PHE A 197 20.94 16.84 11.58
CA PHE A 197 19.94 17.90 11.52
C PHE A 197 20.36 19.06 10.59
N GLU A 198 21.64 19.37 10.55
CA GLU A 198 22.19 20.42 9.68
C GLU A 198 22.06 20.10 8.20
N ASP A 199 22.16 18.83 7.81
CA ASP A 199 22.01 18.40 6.41
C ASP A 199 20.54 18.45 5.98
N PHE A 200 19.65 18.08 6.90
CA PHE A 200 18.20 18.20 6.73
C PHE A 200 17.77 19.65 6.48
N VAL A 201 18.25 20.60 7.29
CA VAL A 201 17.92 22.03 7.15
C VAL A 201 18.52 22.63 5.86
N LYS A 202 19.74 22.25 5.49
CA LYS A 202 20.40 22.74 4.26
C LYS A 202 19.69 22.32 2.98
N GLN A 203 19.12 21.11 2.95
CA GLN A 203 18.44 20.58 1.77
C GLN A 203 17.06 21.19 1.55
N ILE A 204 16.42 21.68 2.60
CA ILE A 204 15.12 22.33 2.50
C ILE A 204 15.35 23.84 2.46
N SER A 205 15.92 24.33 1.35
CA SER A 205 16.13 25.76 1.11
C SER A 205 14.84 26.60 1.27
N ALA A 206 13.67 25.98 1.14
CA ALA A 206 12.36 26.58 1.40
C ALA A 206 12.04 26.83 2.88
N ILE A 207 12.67 26.12 3.83
CA ILE A 207 12.49 26.34 5.27
C ILE A 207 13.22 27.61 5.74
N SER A 208 14.24 28.07 5.01
CA SER A 208 15.05 29.24 5.42
C SER A 208 14.24 30.54 5.57
N GLU A 209 13.09 30.67 4.90
CA GLU A 209 12.19 31.82 5.04
C GLU A 209 11.24 31.69 6.24
N HIS A 210 10.93 30.48 6.68
CA HIS A 210 10.05 30.21 7.82
C HIS A 210 10.92 29.92 9.04
N ARG A 211 11.26 30.97 9.81
CA ARG A 211 12.00 30.88 11.09
C ARG A 211 11.27 29.95 12.06
N MET A 212 11.54 28.67 11.96
CA MET A 212 11.11 27.68 12.93
C MET A 212 12.05 27.71 14.14
N ASN A 213 11.46 27.57 15.32
CA ASN A 213 12.19 27.27 16.56
C ASN A 213 12.66 25.81 16.49
N LEU A 214 13.66 25.56 15.64
CA LEU A 214 14.17 24.25 15.28
C LEU A 214 15.00 23.59 16.40
N GLU A 215 15.32 24.33 17.46
CA GLU A 215 16.05 23.83 18.64
C GLU A 215 15.28 22.74 19.41
N THR A 216 13.98 22.56 19.16
CA THR A 216 13.14 21.53 19.81
C THR A 216 13.14 20.18 19.07
N LEU A 217 13.69 20.08 17.86
CA LEU A 217 13.84 18.80 17.14
C LEU A 217 15.08 18.04 17.63
N GLN A 218 15.15 17.77 18.94
CA GLN A 218 16.14 16.83 19.48
C GLN A 218 15.66 15.40 19.25
N TYR A 219 16.53 14.61 18.62
CA TYR A 219 16.40 13.19 18.27
C TYR A 219 15.70 12.27 19.29
N PRO A 220 15.05 11.17 18.83
CA PRO A 220 14.68 10.81 17.46
C PRO A 220 13.35 11.45 17.03
N PHE A 221 13.11 11.60 15.72
CA PHE A 221 11.79 11.96 15.21
C PHE A 221 10.74 11.05 15.88
N HIS A 222 9.72 11.63 16.50
CA HIS A 222 8.63 10.86 17.08
C HIS A 222 7.54 10.69 16.03
N VAL A 223 6.87 9.52 16.05
CA VAL A 223 5.63 9.30 15.30
C VAL A 223 4.66 10.43 15.63
N GLY A 224 4.09 11.07 14.60
CA GLY A 224 3.24 12.24 14.75
C GLY A 224 3.62 13.41 13.83
N PHE A 225 3.01 14.56 14.12
CA PHE A 225 3.26 15.82 13.41
C PHE A 225 4.65 16.38 13.68
N PHE A 226 5.32 16.87 12.64
CA PHE A 226 6.60 17.55 12.77
C PHE A 226 6.47 18.96 13.36
N GLY A 227 5.29 19.58 13.23
CA GLY A 227 5.07 20.95 13.67
C GLY A 227 5.57 22.00 12.67
N LEU A 228 5.74 21.64 11.38
CA LEU A 228 6.25 22.55 10.36
C LEU A 228 5.11 23.19 9.56
N ASP A 229 5.13 24.50 9.41
CA ASP A 229 4.15 25.22 8.58
C ASP A 229 4.69 25.34 7.15
N LEU A 230 4.40 24.33 6.32
CA LEU A 230 4.93 24.19 4.97
C LEU A 230 3.86 24.49 3.91
N SER A 231 4.28 24.96 2.73
CA SER A 231 3.43 24.89 1.55
C SER A 231 3.21 23.43 1.12
N TYR A 232 2.19 23.19 0.30
CA TYR A 232 1.91 21.85 -0.23
C TYR A 232 3.11 21.23 -0.95
N GLU A 233 3.80 22.01 -1.79
CA GLU A 233 4.97 21.60 -2.56
C GLU A 233 6.20 21.37 -1.65
N ALA A 234 6.38 22.19 -0.62
CA ALA A 234 7.47 22.01 0.34
C ALA A 234 7.25 20.75 1.20
N ALA A 235 6.03 20.50 1.67
CA ALA A 235 5.67 19.27 2.36
C ALA A 235 5.86 18.03 1.46
N ALA A 236 5.45 18.11 0.19
CA ALA A 236 5.66 17.03 -0.77
C ALA A 236 7.15 16.68 -0.95
N SER A 237 7.98 17.70 -1.17
CA SER A 237 9.42 17.54 -1.38
C SER A 237 10.10 16.97 -0.13
N LEU A 238 9.70 17.46 1.04
CA LEU A 238 10.22 16.98 2.32
C LEU A 238 9.83 15.53 2.59
N LEU A 239 8.56 15.18 2.37
CA LEU A 239 8.08 13.83 2.57
C LEU A 239 8.81 12.83 1.66
N GLN A 240 9.01 13.18 0.40
CA GLN A 240 9.77 12.38 -0.56
C GLN A 240 11.21 12.14 -0.06
N HIS A 241 11.87 13.18 0.43
CA HIS A 241 13.21 13.06 0.99
C HIS A 241 13.24 12.15 2.23
N LEU A 242 12.34 12.34 3.19
CA LEU A 242 12.25 11.50 4.39
C LEU A 242 12.04 10.01 4.03
N LYS A 243 11.27 9.73 2.99
CA LYS A 243 11.04 8.38 2.51
C LYS A 243 12.25 7.75 1.85
N SER A 244 13.06 8.52 1.12
CA SER A 244 14.36 8.03 0.62
C SER A 244 15.30 7.60 1.76
N LEU A 245 15.00 8.02 2.99
CA LEU A 245 15.73 7.68 4.22
C LEU A 245 14.98 6.63 5.07
N GLY A 246 13.96 6.00 4.49
CA GLY A 246 13.20 4.89 5.08
C GLY A 246 12.09 5.31 6.05
N ALA A 247 11.66 6.58 6.06
CA ALA A 247 10.49 7.00 6.82
C ALA A 247 9.18 6.57 6.15
N GLU A 248 8.12 6.40 6.95
CA GLU A 248 6.75 6.26 6.46
C GLU A 248 5.90 7.39 7.04
N GLY A 249 5.12 8.07 6.21
CA GLY A 249 4.28 9.19 6.65
C GLY A 249 3.55 9.85 5.50
N CYS A 250 2.68 10.80 5.82
CA CYS A 250 1.85 11.52 4.86
C CYS A 250 1.97 13.04 5.06
N ARG A 251 1.54 13.81 4.07
CA ARG A 251 1.37 15.26 4.21
C ARG A 251 -0.07 15.53 4.62
N LEU A 252 -0.25 16.31 5.67
CA LEU A 252 -1.57 16.64 6.21
C LEU A 252 -1.70 18.16 6.35
N PRO A 253 -2.91 18.74 6.19
CA PRO A 253 -3.17 20.10 6.62
C PRO A 253 -2.72 20.31 8.07
N ALA A 254 -1.99 21.40 8.34
CA ALA A 254 -1.50 21.70 9.70
C ALA A 254 -2.65 21.87 10.72
N ALA A 255 -3.88 22.13 10.24
CA ALA A 255 -5.09 22.17 11.04
C ALA A 255 -5.34 20.85 11.80
N TYR A 256 -4.92 19.68 11.29
CA TYR A 256 -5.09 18.40 11.99
C TYR A 256 -4.29 18.30 13.29
N ARG A 257 -3.28 19.17 13.52
CA ARG A 257 -2.59 19.25 14.82
C ARG A 257 -3.54 19.64 15.96
N GLN A 258 -4.58 20.40 15.65
CA GLN A 258 -5.58 20.89 16.60
C GLN A 258 -6.98 20.58 16.05
N PRO A 259 -7.52 19.38 16.32
CA PRO A 259 -8.83 18.97 15.84
C PRO A 259 -9.90 20.03 16.15
N HIS A 260 -10.65 20.45 15.13
CA HIS A 260 -11.79 21.36 15.29
C HIS A 260 -13.00 20.65 15.91
N ILE A 261 -13.11 19.35 15.64
CA ILE A 261 -14.13 18.47 16.18
C ILE A 261 -13.50 17.62 17.27
N SER A 262 -14.02 17.74 18.49
CA SER A 262 -13.64 16.86 19.59
C SER A 262 -14.23 15.46 19.41
N ARG A 263 -13.66 14.47 20.10
CA ARG A 263 -14.22 13.11 20.13
C ARG A 263 -15.68 13.09 20.59
N GLU A 264 -16.05 13.93 21.56
CA GLU A 264 -17.41 14.04 22.08
C GLU A 264 -18.37 14.60 21.03
N GLN A 265 -17.92 15.55 20.20
CA GLN A 265 -18.70 16.07 19.07
C GLN A 265 -18.79 15.07 17.90
N ALA A 266 -17.75 14.26 17.68
CA ALA A 266 -17.73 13.24 16.64
C ALA A 266 -18.65 12.03 16.94
N LYS A 267 -18.87 11.71 18.22
CA LYS A 267 -19.68 10.56 18.64
C LYS A 267 -21.11 10.56 18.04
N PRO A 268 -21.94 11.62 18.14
CA PRO A 268 -23.28 11.61 17.55
C PRO A 268 -23.26 11.48 16.01
N LEU A 269 -22.23 12.00 15.34
CA LEU A 269 -22.05 11.80 13.89
C LEU A 269 -21.79 10.33 13.58
N ALA A 270 -20.91 9.68 14.35
CA ALA A 270 -20.66 8.25 14.25
C ALA A 270 -21.92 7.41 14.53
N GLU A 271 -22.75 7.77 15.52
CA GLU A 271 -24.02 7.08 15.79
C GLU A 271 -24.97 7.12 14.58
N GLN A 272 -25.09 8.30 13.94
CA GLN A 272 -25.92 8.46 12.74
C GLN A 272 -25.39 7.62 11.56
N ILE A 273 -24.07 7.64 11.35
CA ILE A 273 -23.41 6.88 10.29
C ILE A 273 -23.57 5.37 10.52
N ILE A 274 -23.29 4.88 11.73
CA ILE A 274 -23.42 3.46 12.07
C ILE A 274 -24.87 3.01 11.92
N SER A 275 -25.85 3.82 12.32
CA SER A 275 -27.27 3.51 12.13
C SER A 275 -27.64 3.35 10.65
N ARG A 276 -27.09 4.20 9.78
CA ARG A 276 -27.28 4.08 8.33
C ARG A 276 -26.60 2.83 7.76
N LEU A 277 -25.35 2.55 8.18
CA LEU A 277 -24.61 1.36 7.75
C LEU A 277 -25.32 0.08 8.21
N HIS A 278 -25.83 0.05 9.44
CA HIS A 278 -26.61 -1.04 10.00
C HIS A 278 -27.84 -1.36 9.14
N ALA A 279 -28.67 -0.35 8.88
CA ALA A 279 -29.87 -0.49 8.06
C ALA A 279 -29.57 -0.94 6.62
N THR A 280 -28.37 -0.66 6.11
CA THR A 280 -27.98 -0.99 4.74
C THR A 280 -27.40 -2.40 4.62
N TYR A 281 -26.54 -2.80 5.55
CA TYR A 281 -25.70 -3.99 5.37
C TYR A 281 -26.11 -5.19 6.24
N ILE A 282 -26.68 -4.93 7.42
CA ILE A 282 -27.06 -5.97 8.40
C ILE A 282 -28.31 -5.54 9.18
N PRO A 283 -29.45 -5.28 8.49
CA PRO A 283 -30.63 -4.66 9.11
C PRO A 283 -31.29 -5.53 10.20
N ASP A 284 -31.08 -6.83 10.17
CA ASP A 284 -31.69 -7.80 11.10
C ASP A 284 -30.80 -8.12 12.31
N ASP A 285 -29.58 -7.56 12.38
CA ASP A 285 -28.67 -7.79 13.49
C ASP A 285 -28.97 -6.85 14.68
N ILE A 286 -28.42 -7.19 15.85
CA ILE A 286 -28.42 -6.33 17.02
C ILE A 286 -27.00 -5.86 17.25
N LEU A 287 -26.74 -4.59 16.94
CA LEU A 287 -25.45 -3.97 17.22
C LEU A 287 -25.23 -3.79 18.71
N GLY A 288 -24.00 -4.04 19.15
CA GLY A 288 -23.51 -3.59 20.44
C GLY A 288 -23.47 -2.06 20.54
N PRO A 289 -23.21 -1.52 21.74
CA PRO A 289 -23.11 -0.08 21.92
C PRO A 289 -21.97 0.51 21.09
N LEU A 290 -22.17 1.74 20.60
CA LEU A 290 -21.10 2.48 19.95
C LEU A 290 -19.98 2.77 20.97
N SER A 291 -18.76 2.39 20.60
CA SER A 291 -17.56 2.62 21.40
C SER A 291 -16.49 3.36 20.59
N PHE A 292 -15.69 4.18 21.27
CA PHE A 292 -14.49 4.74 20.68
C PHE A 292 -13.43 3.65 20.57
N VAL A 293 -12.89 3.46 19.37
CA VAL A 293 -11.91 2.41 19.08
C VAL A 293 -10.50 2.97 19.22
N ARG A 294 -10.19 4.02 18.47
CA ARG A 294 -8.89 4.69 18.48
C ARG A 294 -8.95 6.04 17.78
N GLU A 295 -7.90 6.82 18.01
CA GLU A 295 -7.60 8.02 17.25
C GLU A 295 -6.65 7.67 16.09
N SER A 296 -6.89 8.29 14.94
CA SER A 296 -5.98 8.32 13.78
C SER A 296 -5.43 9.74 13.60
N GLU A 297 -4.43 9.91 12.77
CA GLU A 297 -3.91 11.18 12.28
C GLU A 297 -4.99 12.15 11.77
N VAL A 298 -6.03 11.65 11.07
CA VAL A 298 -7.07 12.48 10.43
C VAL A 298 -8.47 12.30 11.02
N CYS A 299 -8.75 11.20 11.72
CA CYS A 299 -10.11 10.90 12.15
C CYS A 299 -10.23 10.30 13.55
N TRP A 300 -11.45 10.38 14.09
CA TRP A 300 -11.91 9.65 15.26
C TRP A 300 -12.59 8.36 14.81
N ILE A 301 -12.08 7.20 15.24
CA ILE A 301 -12.64 5.90 14.83
C ILE A 301 -13.56 5.37 15.93
N PHE A 302 -14.82 5.16 15.56
CA PHE A 302 -15.83 4.52 16.40
C PHE A 302 -16.24 3.17 15.80
N GLY A 303 -16.67 2.26 16.67
CA GLY A 303 -17.05 0.90 16.29
C GLY A 303 -18.27 0.40 17.06
N ALA A 304 -19.12 -0.35 16.38
CA ALA A 304 -20.22 -1.11 16.97
C ALA A 304 -20.12 -2.57 16.54
N ALA A 305 -19.99 -3.47 17.52
CA ALA A 305 -19.84 -4.90 17.26
C ALA A 305 -21.15 -5.52 16.76
N SER A 306 -21.02 -6.46 15.83
CA SER A 306 -22.10 -7.21 15.19
C SER A 306 -21.85 -8.71 15.42
N PRO A 307 -22.70 -9.39 16.21
CA PRO A 307 -22.63 -10.83 16.38
C PRO A 307 -22.73 -11.59 15.06
N GLN A 308 -23.50 -11.08 14.09
CA GLN A 308 -23.64 -11.70 12.78
C GLN A 308 -22.33 -11.61 11.97
N LEU A 309 -21.71 -10.43 11.87
CA LEU A 309 -20.45 -10.26 11.14
C LEU A 309 -19.33 -11.09 11.74
N LEU A 310 -19.30 -11.25 13.07
CA LEU A 310 -18.32 -12.10 13.75
C LEU A 310 -18.44 -13.57 13.33
N LYS A 311 -19.68 -14.06 13.14
CA LYS A 311 -19.95 -15.43 12.71
C LYS A 311 -19.65 -15.65 11.22
N GLU A 312 -19.95 -14.67 10.38
CA GLU A 312 -19.84 -14.81 8.92
C GLU A 312 -18.43 -14.54 8.38
N ARG A 313 -17.70 -13.57 8.95
CA ARG A 313 -16.44 -13.06 8.39
C ARG A 313 -15.23 -13.31 9.29
N GLY A 314 -15.43 -13.84 10.51
CA GLY A 314 -14.40 -13.87 11.53
C GLY A 314 -14.14 -12.47 12.11
N GLU A 315 -13.04 -12.31 12.86
CA GLU A 315 -12.70 -11.02 13.47
C GLU A 315 -12.14 -10.02 12.43
N PRO A 316 -12.50 -8.72 12.51
CA PRO A 316 -13.43 -8.10 13.46
C PRO A 316 -14.86 -7.98 12.92
N GLY A 317 -15.83 -8.60 13.59
CA GLY A 317 -17.26 -8.42 13.32
C GLY A 317 -17.78 -7.06 13.79
N VAL A 318 -17.32 -5.97 13.20
CA VAL A 318 -17.55 -4.59 13.68
C VAL A 318 -17.88 -3.68 12.50
N LEU A 319 -18.91 -2.83 12.65
CA LEU A 319 -19.12 -1.68 11.78
C LEU A 319 -18.31 -0.50 12.31
N TYR A 320 -17.55 0.15 11.44
CA TYR A 320 -16.71 1.30 11.80
C TYR A 320 -17.24 2.60 11.19
N ALA A 321 -17.10 3.70 11.93
CA ALA A 321 -17.29 5.06 11.46
C ALA A 321 -16.01 5.86 11.72
N GLN A 322 -15.47 6.47 10.68
CA GLN A 322 -14.22 7.24 10.70
C GLN A 322 -14.56 8.71 10.51
N ILE A 323 -14.64 9.48 11.59
CA ILE A 323 -15.15 10.85 11.59
C ILE A 323 -13.99 11.82 11.49
N ASP A 324 -13.97 12.64 10.43
CA ASP A 324 -12.93 13.64 10.21
C ASP A 324 -12.81 14.63 11.37
N LYS A 325 -11.57 14.97 11.74
CA LYS A 325 -11.24 15.85 12.86
C LYS A 325 -11.48 17.34 12.57
N LEU A 326 -11.59 17.75 11.32
CA LEU A 326 -11.73 19.15 10.91
C LEU A 326 -13.17 19.53 10.57
N ASP A 327 -13.92 18.68 9.90
CA ASP A 327 -15.28 19.00 9.41
C ASP A 327 -16.35 17.95 9.76
N GLY A 328 -15.96 16.77 10.24
CA GLY A 328 -16.87 15.72 10.72
C GLY A 328 -17.45 14.84 9.63
N HIS A 329 -16.99 14.95 8.38
CA HIS A 329 -17.38 14.00 7.33
C HIS A 329 -16.91 12.58 7.67
N MET A 330 -17.53 11.59 7.03
CA MET A 330 -17.10 10.20 7.14
C MET A 330 -16.04 9.90 6.09
N TRP A 331 -14.84 9.55 6.54
CA TRP A 331 -13.79 9.06 5.66
C TRP A 331 -14.24 7.77 4.96
N THR A 332 -14.10 7.76 3.64
CA THR A 332 -14.32 6.57 2.83
C THR A 332 -13.10 5.64 2.85
N PRO A 333 -13.27 4.34 2.59
CA PRO A 333 -12.14 3.42 2.42
C PRO A 333 -11.14 3.90 1.37
N GLU A 334 -11.61 4.48 0.27
CA GLU A 334 -10.78 5.00 -0.83
C GLU A 334 -9.94 6.19 -0.38
N GLU A 335 -10.50 7.12 0.40
CA GLU A 335 -9.79 8.26 0.96
C GLU A 335 -8.69 7.82 1.94
N MET A 336 -9.01 6.87 2.84
CA MET A 336 -8.02 6.32 3.76
C MET A 336 -6.91 5.56 3.02
N GLN A 337 -7.28 4.78 2.00
CA GLN A 337 -6.31 4.07 1.18
C GLN A 337 -5.43 5.05 0.41
N PHE A 338 -5.99 6.15 -0.11
CA PHE A 338 -5.21 7.21 -0.76
C PHE A 338 -4.20 7.82 0.22
N LEU A 339 -4.62 8.20 1.42
CA LEU A 339 -3.73 8.76 2.44
C LEU A 339 -2.58 7.79 2.82
N HIS A 340 -2.90 6.51 3.03
CA HIS A 340 -1.88 5.50 3.34
C HIS A 340 -1.00 5.16 2.13
N SER A 341 -1.54 5.18 0.92
CA SER A 341 -0.75 4.97 -0.30
C SER A 341 0.23 6.11 -0.51
N GLU A 342 -0.16 7.35 -0.21
CA GLU A 342 0.76 8.48 -0.18
C GLU A 342 1.90 8.24 0.82
N SER A 343 1.71 7.41 1.85
CA SER A 343 2.76 7.01 2.80
C SER A 343 3.72 5.94 2.26
N ASN A 344 3.27 5.11 1.31
CA ASN A 344 4.08 4.02 0.75
C ASN A 344 4.69 4.33 -0.63
N HIS A 345 4.17 5.32 -1.36
CA HIS A 345 4.42 5.45 -2.81
C HIS A 345 5.70 6.20 -3.23
N LEU A 346 6.30 7.02 -2.37
CA LEU A 346 7.34 7.98 -2.79
C LEU A 346 8.78 7.50 -2.54
N SER A 347 8.99 6.26 -2.09
CA SER A 347 10.33 5.66 -1.93
C SER A 347 10.95 5.18 -3.25
N SER A 348 10.19 5.12 -4.34
CA SER A 348 10.55 4.40 -5.57
C SER A 348 11.11 5.24 -6.71
N PHE A 349 11.00 6.57 -6.65
CA PHE A 349 11.34 7.41 -7.82
C PHE A 349 12.80 7.81 -7.92
N HIS A 350 13.62 7.67 -6.88
CA HIS A 350 15.03 8.02 -6.89
C HIS A 350 15.83 7.15 -5.91
N ALA A 351 16.35 6.02 -6.40
CA ALA A 351 17.47 5.29 -5.80
C ALA A 351 18.53 5.07 -6.87
#